data_AF-A0A4C2EDQ2-F1
#
_entry.id   AF-A0A4C2EDQ2-F1
#
_cell.length_a   1.000
_cell.length_b   1.000
_cell.length_c   1.000
_cell.angle_alpha   90.00
_cell.angle_beta   90.00
_cell.angle_gamma   90.00
#
_symmetry.space_group_name_H-M   'P 1'
#
loop_
_entity.id
_entity.type
_entity.pdbx_description
1 polymer ?
#
loop_
_entity_poly.entity_id
_entity_poly.type
_entity_poly.pdbx_seq_one_letter_code
_entity_poly.pdbx_strand_id
1 'polypeptide(L)'
;MVAITVLLAATAATFFLDLGSGNLGQNTPQAAFTFDYDAGSPDSLTIEHRSGDSVRAGSLYITVSGASTANGQHDFTSIDKTLGDSSEITAGSRVTFSESSLDLSDATVTLNWQSPDSDRSIQLASWEAP
;
A
#
# COMPACT_ATOMS: atom_id res chain seq x y z
N MET A 1 -34.83 -15.62 37.18
CA MET A 1 -34.43 -14.80 35.99
C MET A 1 -33.09 -14.20 36.30
N VAL A 2 -32.03 -14.67 35.64
CA VAL A 2 -30.62 -14.30 35.91
C VAL A 2 -30.23 -13.10 35.04
N ALA A 3 -29.80 -12.03 35.71
CA ALA A 3 -29.34 -10.79 35.11
C ALA A 3 -27.86 -10.90 34.77
N ILE A 4 -27.54 -11.37 33.56
CA ILE A 4 -26.21 -11.28 32.97
C ILE A 4 -26.39 -11.10 31.45
N THR A 5 -26.76 -9.89 31.03
CA THR A 5 -26.56 -9.43 29.65
C THR A 5 -25.08 -9.07 29.51
N VAL A 6 -24.22 -10.09 29.45
CA VAL A 6 -22.83 -9.92 29.04
C VAL A 6 -22.83 -9.70 27.54
N LEU A 7 -23.01 -8.44 27.16
CA LEU A 7 -22.62 -7.86 25.88
C LEU A 7 -21.13 -7.51 26.00
N LEU A 8 -20.28 -8.52 26.07
CA LEU A 8 -18.85 -8.32 25.83
C LEU A 8 -18.69 -8.24 24.31
N ALA A 9 -18.42 -7.02 23.85
CA ALA A 9 -18.08 -6.69 22.48
C ALA A 9 -16.91 -7.56 22.00
N ALA A 10 -17.24 -8.62 21.26
CA ALA A 10 -16.28 -9.27 20.39
C ALA A 10 -16.64 -8.85 18.97
N THR A 11 -16.31 -7.60 18.63
CA THR A 11 -16.13 -7.22 17.23
C THR A 11 -14.95 -8.04 16.74
N ALA A 12 -15.24 -9.16 16.08
CA ALA A 12 -14.23 -9.90 15.36
C ALA A 12 -13.81 -9.03 14.17
N ALA A 13 -12.66 -8.36 14.27
CA ALA A 13 -11.98 -7.82 13.12
C ALA A 13 -11.45 -8.99 12.28
N THR A 14 -12.33 -9.58 11.46
CA THR A 14 -11.95 -10.55 10.43
C THR A 14 -12.26 -9.96 9.07
N PHE A 15 -11.31 -9.18 8.56
CA PHE A 15 -11.06 -9.04 7.13
C PHE A 15 -9.54 -9.06 6.92
N PHE A 16 -8.95 -10.23 7.15
CA PHE A 16 -7.77 -10.64 6.39
C PHE A 16 -8.19 -11.88 5.62
N LEU A 17 -7.79 -11.95 4.36
CA LEU A 17 -8.08 -12.96 3.34
C LEU A 17 -9.18 -12.55 2.34
N ASP A 18 -8.87 -11.54 1.53
CA ASP A 18 -9.03 -11.78 0.10
C ASP A 18 -7.69 -12.34 -0.44
N LEU A 19 -7.49 -13.65 -0.30
CA LEU A 19 -6.59 -14.40 -1.18
C LEU A 19 -7.32 -14.67 -2.51
N GLY A 20 -7.78 -13.59 -3.14
CA GLY A 20 -8.65 -13.62 -4.31
C GLY A 20 -8.03 -12.89 -5.49
N SER A 21 -6.88 -13.37 -5.94
CA SER A 21 -6.52 -13.30 -7.36
C SER A 21 -5.70 -14.53 -7.72
N GLY A 22 -6.41 -15.64 -7.84
CA GLY A 22 -5.96 -16.81 -8.59
C GLY A 22 -5.74 -16.42 -10.05
N ASN A 23 -4.54 -15.96 -10.35
CA ASN A 23 -3.86 -16.06 -11.64
C ASN A 23 -2.37 -15.76 -11.40
N LEU A 24 -1.73 -16.62 -10.60
CA LEU A 24 -0.28 -16.71 -10.44
C LEU A 24 0.35 -17.19 -11.75
N GLY A 25 0.27 -16.37 -12.79
CA GLY A 25 1.02 -16.58 -14.02
C GLY A 25 2.47 -16.21 -13.77
N GLN A 26 3.26 -17.17 -13.25
CA GLN A 26 4.73 -17.33 -13.12
C GLN A 26 5.67 -16.11 -12.87
N ASN A 27 5.21 -14.86 -12.92
CA ASN A 27 6.02 -13.64 -12.92
C ASN A 27 5.47 -12.53 -11.99
N THR A 28 4.38 -12.76 -11.27
CA THR A 28 3.88 -11.78 -10.29
C THR A 28 4.62 -11.96 -8.96
N PRO A 29 5.29 -10.92 -8.42
CA PRO A 29 5.97 -11.04 -7.14
C PRO A 29 4.97 -11.32 -6.01
N GLN A 30 5.33 -12.25 -5.12
CA GLN A 30 4.62 -12.50 -3.88
C GLN A 30 5.26 -11.68 -2.77
N ALA A 31 4.84 -10.42 -2.65
CA ALA A 31 5.39 -9.44 -1.71
C ALA A 31 4.28 -8.87 -0.81
N ALA A 32 4.56 -8.76 0.48
CA ALA A 32 3.65 -8.20 1.47
C ALA A 32 4.11 -6.77 1.83
N PHE A 33 3.21 -5.81 1.66
CA PHE A 33 3.44 -4.41 2.00
C PHE A 33 2.52 -3.97 3.13
N THR A 34 3.01 -3.07 3.97
CA THR A 34 2.23 -2.40 5.00
C THR A 34 2.35 -0.90 4.85
N PHE A 35 1.29 -0.20 5.25
CA PHE A 35 1.23 1.25 5.25
C PHE A 35 1.22 1.76 6.69
N ASP A 36 2.03 2.77 6.96
CA ASP A 36 2.07 3.49 8.23
C ASP A 36 1.74 4.96 7.97
N TYR A 37 0.58 5.38 8.43
CA TYR A 37 0.05 6.72 8.22
C TYR A 37 0.33 7.58 9.45
N ASP A 38 1.00 8.71 9.23
CA ASP A 38 1.24 9.73 10.24
C ASP A 38 0.46 11.00 9.86
N ALA A 39 -0.58 11.29 10.64
CA ALA A 39 -1.43 12.45 10.48
C ALA A 39 -0.67 13.71 10.94
N GLY A 40 -0.52 14.67 10.03
CA GLY A 40 0.37 15.82 10.23
C GLY A 40 -0.07 17.07 9.48
N SER A 41 0.87 17.98 9.26
CA SER A 41 0.68 19.16 8.40
C SER A 41 2.02 19.50 7.74
N PRO A 42 2.41 18.76 6.70
CA PRO A 42 1.60 17.81 5.91
C PRO A 42 1.51 16.39 6.50
N ASP A 43 0.53 15.61 6.03
CA ASP A 43 0.44 14.17 6.26
C ASP A 43 1.60 13.41 5.62
N SER A 44 1.87 12.20 6.12
CA SER A 44 2.79 11.28 5.47
C SER A 44 2.30 9.83 5.51
N LEU A 45 2.63 9.08 4.46
CA LEU A 45 2.30 7.66 4.35
C LEU A 45 3.57 6.87 4.02
N THR A 46 4.03 6.06 4.97
CA THR A 46 5.18 5.19 4.77
C THR A 46 4.74 3.82 4.29
N ILE A 47 5.30 3.39 3.17
CA ILE A 47 5.10 2.08 2.55
C ILE A 47 6.31 1.21 2.92
N GLU A 48 6.08 0.15 3.68
CA GLU A 48 7.12 -0.80 4.09
C GLU A 48 6.92 -2.13 3.38
N HIS A 49 7.99 -2.65 2.77
CA HIS A 49 8.01 -4.03 2.29
C HIS A 49 8.34 -4.97 3.45
N ARG A 50 7.35 -5.72 3.93
CA ARG A 50 7.51 -6.57 5.12
C ARG A 50 8.21 -7.88 4.83
N SER A 51 7.85 -8.53 3.73
CA SER A 51 8.30 -9.90 3.45
C SER A 51 7.90 -10.33 2.05
N GLY A 52 8.60 -11.32 1.50
CA GLY A 52 8.28 -11.92 0.22
C GLY A 52 9.37 -11.66 -0.82
N ASP A 53 9.00 -11.79 -2.09
CA ASP A 53 9.88 -11.57 -3.23
C ASP A 53 10.35 -10.13 -3.28
N SER A 54 11.57 -9.92 -3.76
CA SER A 54 12.05 -8.58 -4.07
C SER A 54 11.36 -8.03 -5.32
N VAL A 55 11.14 -6.71 -5.34
CA VAL A 55 10.44 -6.05 -6.44
C VAL A 55 11.25 -4.85 -6.91
N ARG A 56 11.33 -4.62 -8.22
CA ARG A 56 12.00 -3.43 -8.77
C ARG A 56 11.14 -2.19 -8.54
N ALA A 57 11.76 -1.11 -8.07
CA ALA A 57 11.08 0.15 -7.82
C ALA A 57 10.42 0.72 -9.10
N GLY A 58 11.05 0.58 -10.26
CA GLY A 58 10.48 1.03 -11.54
C GLY A 58 9.28 0.20 -12.04
N SER A 59 9.01 -0.94 -11.41
CA SER A 59 7.81 -1.75 -11.68
C SER A 59 6.69 -1.46 -10.69
N LEU A 60 6.88 -0.53 -9.75
CA LEU A 60 5.91 -0.15 -8.75
C LEU A 60 5.40 1.26 -9.00
N TYR A 61 4.12 1.46 -8.72
CA TYR A 61 3.50 2.78 -8.67
C TYR A 61 2.38 2.77 -7.64
N ILE A 62 2.08 3.94 -7.09
CA ILE A 62 0.89 4.12 -6.26
C ILE A 62 -0.18 4.88 -7.03
N THR A 63 -1.44 4.59 -6.73
CA THR A 63 -2.56 5.42 -7.16
C THR A 63 -3.26 5.97 -5.92
N VAL A 64 -3.37 7.29 -5.87
CA VAL A 64 -4.01 8.03 -4.79
C VAL A 64 -5.34 8.59 -5.29
N SER A 65 -6.41 8.37 -4.54
CA SER A 65 -7.74 8.91 -4.83
C SER A 65 -8.42 9.41 -3.56
N GLY A 66 -9.18 10.50 -3.62
CA GLY A 66 -9.89 11.04 -2.45
C GLY A 66 -9.06 11.98 -1.57
N ALA A 67 -7.78 12.16 -1.88
CA ALA A 67 -6.92 13.12 -1.19
C ALA A 67 -7.30 14.58 -1.53
N SER A 68 -6.99 15.53 -0.64
CA SER A 68 -7.16 16.96 -0.97
C SER A 68 -6.15 17.42 -2.03
N THR A 69 -4.96 16.84 -2.04
CA THR A 69 -3.90 17.06 -3.04
C THR A 69 -3.23 15.74 -3.43
N ALA A 70 -2.48 15.75 -4.55
CA ALA A 70 -1.73 14.58 -5.01
C ALA A 70 -2.59 13.35 -5.40
N ASN A 71 -3.82 13.57 -5.87
CA ASN A 71 -4.58 12.51 -6.55
C ASN A 71 -3.90 12.12 -7.87
N GLY A 72 -4.03 10.85 -8.25
CA GLY A 72 -3.49 10.30 -9.49
C GLY A 72 -2.46 9.20 -9.25
N GLN A 73 -1.78 8.85 -10.33
CA GLN A 73 -0.72 7.84 -10.31
C GLN A 73 0.63 8.51 -10.02
N HIS A 74 1.40 7.92 -9.11
CA HIS A 74 2.77 8.33 -8.79
C HIS A 74 3.70 7.14 -8.89
N ASP A 75 4.75 7.28 -9.69
CA ASP A 75 5.78 6.25 -9.82
C ASP A 75 6.52 6.09 -8.48
N PHE A 76 6.84 4.87 -8.08
CA PHE A 76 7.45 4.62 -6.78
C PHE A 76 8.82 5.32 -6.63
N THR A 77 9.56 5.50 -7.72
CA THR A 77 10.83 6.23 -7.81
C THR A 77 10.66 7.75 -7.71
N SER A 78 9.46 8.29 -7.98
CA SER A 78 9.16 9.72 -7.82
C SER A 78 8.92 10.11 -6.36
N ILE A 79 8.44 9.14 -5.57
CA ILE A 79 8.19 9.29 -4.13
C ILE A 79 9.52 9.38 -3.37
N ASP A 80 10.43 8.44 -3.64
CA ASP A 80 11.78 8.45 -3.09
C ASP A 80 12.81 8.55 -4.22
N LYS A 81 13.33 9.77 -4.39
CA LYS A 81 14.31 10.13 -5.43
C LYS A 81 15.68 9.47 -5.26
N THR A 82 15.90 8.76 -4.14
CA THR A 82 17.11 7.95 -3.96
C THR A 82 17.02 6.61 -4.69
N LEU A 83 15.82 6.20 -5.10
CA LEU A 83 15.58 4.99 -5.88
C LEU A 83 15.64 5.29 -7.39
N GLY A 84 16.29 4.39 -8.13
CA GLY A 84 16.18 4.32 -9.58
C GLY A 84 15.28 3.17 -10.01
N ASP A 85 14.97 3.08 -11.31
CA ASP A 85 14.08 2.04 -11.83
C ASP A 85 14.58 0.62 -11.58
N SER A 86 15.91 0.45 -11.54
CA SER A 86 16.58 -0.82 -11.25
C SER A 86 16.79 -1.08 -9.75
N SER A 87 16.43 -0.14 -8.87
CA SER A 87 16.54 -0.34 -7.42
C SER A 87 15.63 -1.46 -6.97
N GLU A 88 16.14 -2.29 -6.07
CA GLU A 88 15.43 -3.46 -5.55
C GLU A 88 14.83 -3.14 -4.18
N ILE A 89 13.51 -3.25 -4.10
CA ILE A 89 12.74 -3.16 -2.86
C ILE A 89 12.74 -4.54 -2.22
N THR A 90 13.32 -4.64 -1.03
CA THR A 90 13.51 -5.90 -0.30
C THR A 90 12.91 -5.80 1.09
N ALA A 91 12.84 -6.91 1.83
CA ALA A 91 12.23 -6.91 3.17
C ALA A 91 12.94 -5.90 4.09
N GLY A 92 12.16 -5.00 4.69
CA GLY A 92 12.64 -3.90 5.52
C GLY A 92 12.85 -2.57 4.77
N SER A 93 12.76 -2.55 3.44
CA SER A 93 12.76 -1.30 2.67
C SER A 93 11.52 -0.47 3.01
N ARG A 94 11.72 0.85 3.16
CA ARG A 94 10.66 1.82 3.46
C ARG A 94 10.74 2.98 2.49
N VAL A 95 9.58 3.42 2.02
CA VAL A 95 9.43 4.59 1.16
C VAL A 95 8.32 5.46 1.74
N THR A 96 8.59 6.74 1.95
CA THR A 96 7.63 7.65 2.57
C THR A 96 7.08 8.61 1.53
N PHE A 97 5.76 8.53 1.31
CA PHE A 97 5.03 9.50 0.50
C PHE A 97 4.69 10.71 1.35
N SER A 98 5.32 11.84 1.01
CA SER A 98 5.14 13.13 1.67
C SER A 98 5.27 14.25 0.65
N GLU A 99 4.32 15.18 0.63
CA GLU A 99 4.38 16.41 -0.17
C GLU A 99 4.07 17.64 0.69
N SER A 100 4.48 18.82 0.22
CA SER A 100 4.39 20.10 0.95
C SER A 100 3.01 20.48 1.48
N SER A 101 1.94 19.86 0.96
CA SER A 101 0.54 20.09 1.36
C SER A 101 -0.27 18.79 1.35
N LEU A 102 0.39 17.65 1.53
CA LEU A 102 -0.27 16.36 1.47
C LEU A 102 -1.31 16.23 2.58
N ASP A 103 -2.52 15.87 2.20
CA ASP A 103 -3.64 15.57 3.09
C ASP A 103 -4.33 14.32 2.55
N LEU A 104 -4.23 13.25 3.32
CA LEU A 104 -4.73 11.92 3.01
C LEU A 104 -5.91 11.54 3.90
N SER A 105 -6.53 12.48 4.61
CA SER A 105 -7.58 12.22 5.61
C SER A 105 -8.81 11.51 5.05
N ASP A 106 -9.09 11.65 3.75
CA ASP A 106 -10.19 10.98 3.04
C ASP A 106 -9.67 10.09 1.87
N ALA A 107 -8.38 9.80 1.84
CA ALA A 107 -7.72 9.18 0.70
C ALA A 107 -7.72 7.65 0.74
N THR A 108 -7.71 7.06 -0.46
CA THR A 108 -7.36 5.67 -0.72
C THR A 108 -6.05 5.66 -1.49
N VAL A 109 -5.06 4.91 -1.00
CA VAL A 109 -3.77 4.70 -1.66
C VAL A 109 -3.62 3.23 -2.01
N THR A 110 -3.51 2.93 -3.29
CA THR A 110 -3.27 1.57 -3.79
C THR A 110 -1.84 1.43 -4.28
N LEU A 111 -1.13 0.42 -3.80
CA LEU A 111 0.17 0.03 -4.33
C LEU A 111 -0.03 -1.00 -5.43
N ASN A 112 0.48 -0.69 -6.62
CA ASN A 112 0.33 -1.52 -7.81
C ASN A 112 1.70 -1.91 -8.36
N TRP A 113 1.75 -3.10 -8.93
CA TRP A 113 2.89 -3.60 -9.68
C TRP A 113 2.52 -3.77 -11.14
N GLN A 114 3.39 -3.31 -12.03
CA GLN A 114 3.31 -3.54 -13.46
C GLN A 114 4.41 -4.48 -13.91
N SER A 115 4.04 -5.48 -14.70
CA SER A 115 4.99 -6.38 -15.33
C SER A 115 5.94 -5.61 -16.26
N PRO A 116 7.26 -5.78 -16.17
CA PRO A 116 8.19 -5.15 -17.12
C PRO A 116 8.07 -5.75 -18.53
N ASP A 117 7.63 -7.01 -18.63
CA ASP A 117 7.55 -7.75 -19.90
C ASP A 117 6.15 -7.74 -20.54
N SER A 118 5.14 -7.11 -19.92
CA SER A 118 3.76 -7.11 -20.42
C SER A 118 2.94 -5.96 -19.85
N ASP A 119 1.84 -5.57 -20.48
CA ASP A 119 0.93 -4.50 -20.01
C ASP A 119 0.03 -4.93 -18.83
N ARG A 120 0.45 -5.96 -18.08
CA ARG A 120 -0.31 -6.50 -16.95
C ARG A 120 0.05 -5.74 -15.68
N SER A 121 -0.97 -5.15 -15.04
CA SER A 121 -0.85 -4.54 -13.71
C SER A 121 -1.69 -5.29 -12.68
N ILE A 122 -1.22 -5.28 -11.43
CA ILE A 122 -1.83 -6.02 -10.32
C ILE A 122 -1.70 -5.18 -9.05
N GLN A 123 -2.78 -5.07 -8.29
CA GLN A 123 -2.76 -4.43 -6.99
C GLN A 123 -2.07 -5.36 -5.98
N LEU A 124 -1.04 -4.86 -5.30
CA LEU A 124 -0.30 -5.59 -4.26
C LEU A 124 -0.87 -5.30 -2.87
N ALA A 125 -1.23 -4.06 -2.61
CA ALA A 125 -1.77 -3.64 -1.33
C ALA A 125 -2.63 -2.38 -1.50
N SER A 126 -3.52 -2.13 -0.54
CA SER A 126 -4.34 -0.91 -0.48
C SER A 126 -4.40 -0.41 0.95
N TRP A 127 -4.47 0.90 1.09
CA TRP A 127 -4.71 1.61 2.32
C TRP A 127 -5.84 2.59 2.13
N GLU A 128 -6.73 2.66 3.11
CA GLU A 128 -7.83 3.62 3.18
C GLU A 128 -7.63 4.44 4.45
N ALA A 129 -7.91 5.74 4.34
CA ALA A 129 -7.83 6.66 5.46
C ALA A 129 -8.78 6.24 6.61
N PRO A 130 -8.41 6.56 7.88
CA PRO A 130 -9.14 6.15 9.07
C PRO A 130 -10.51 6.82 9.28
#